data_AF-A0A930E085-F1
#
_entry.id   AF-A0A930E085-F1
#
_cell.length_a   1.000
_cell.length_b   1.000
_cell.length_c   1.000
_cell.angle_alpha   90.00
_cell.angle_beta   90.00
_cell.angle_gamma   90.00
#
_symmetry.space_group_name_H-M   'P 1'
#
loop_
_entity.id
_entity.type
_entity.pdbx_description
1 polymer ?
#
loop_
_entity_poly.entity_id
_entity_poly.type
_entity_poly.pdbx_seq_one_letter_code
_entity_poly.pdbx_strand_id
1 'polypeptide(L)'
;MCNIENKIKDEELLKFLKFSYFGTLTNLKEATANRAYRDMCRTIRFDGLCEDSRLNLKIEVNSELITKIENLAENFDTWHKEVCNLIVEKYKDHGIKLTYGQAQKWVNMTIKYLYILNEHTFDNVFDFLHIPVDNYIFKAAKEKLGIDNPKKPWSKLDETEYFEYQKAIREKLKEKIREKIDIDTPPLLWEFKNWLEVAKGNNKN
;
A
#
# COMPACT_ATOMS: atom_id res chain seq x y z
N MET A 1 -12.75 -13.50 -42.72
CA MET A 1 -12.73 -13.83 -41.28
C MET A 1 -13.63 -12.84 -40.58
N CYS A 2 -14.66 -13.32 -39.88
CA CYS A 2 -15.52 -12.45 -39.07
C CYS A 2 -14.71 -12.04 -37.84
N ASN A 3 -14.31 -10.77 -37.76
CA ASN A 3 -13.81 -10.22 -36.51
C ASN A 3 -14.99 -10.21 -35.54
N ILE A 4 -15.05 -11.21 -34.66
CA ILE A 4 -15.97 -11.21 -33.54
C ILE A 4 -15.47 -10.10 -32.61
N GLU A 5 -16.08 -8.91 -32.69
CA GLU A 5 -15.81 -7.85 -31.74
C GLU A 5 -16.13 -8.32 -30.31
N ASN A 6 -15.26 -7.98 -29.37
CA ASN A 6 -15.46 -8.29 -27.96
C ASN A 6 -16.70 -7.55 -27.46
N LYS A 7 -17.72 -8.29 -27.02
CA LYS A 7 -19.02 -7.73 -26.59
C LYS A 7 -19.05 -7.32 -25.12
N ILE A 8 -17.98 -7.56 -24.37
CA ILE A 8 -17.90 -7.25 -22.94
C ILE A 8 -17.70 -5.74 -22.76
N LYS A 9 -18.58 -5.11 -21.97
CA LYS A 9 -18.44 -3.68 -21.62
C LYS A 9 -17.34 -3.49 -20.58
N ASP A 10 -16.68 -2.33 -20.59
CA ASP A 10 -15.63 -2.00 -19.62
C ASP A 10 -16.10 -2.11 -18.16
N GLU A 11 -17.36 -1.76 -17.87
CA GLU A 11 -17.95 -1.93 -16.54
C GLU A 11 -18.04 -3.40 -16.10
N GLU A 12 -18.40 -4.30 -17.03
CA GLU A 12 -18.49 -5.74 -16.76
C GLU A 12 -17.10 -6.34 -16.56
N LEU A 13 -16.14 -5.91 -17.38
CA LEU A 13 -14.73 -6.27 -17.23
C LEU A 13 -14.20 -5.79 -15.87
N LEU A 14 -14.48 -4.55 -15.48
CA LEU A 14 -14.04 -3.99 -14.21
C LEU A 14 -14.68 -4.74 -13.03
N LYS A 15 -15.98 -5.04 -13.09
CA LYS A 15 -16.66 -5.87 -12.06
C LYS A 15 -16.01 -7.24 -11.94
N PHE A 16 -15.73 -7.91 -13.05
CA PHE A 16 -15.04 -9.20 -13.06
C PHE A 16 -13.65 -9.12 -12.43
N LEU A 17 -12.84 -8.12 -12.82
CA LEU A 17 -11.50 -7.93 -12.27
C LEU A 17 -11.51 -7.59 -10.78
N LYS A 18 -12.45 -6.73 -10.32
CA LYS A 18 -12.64 -6.42 -8.90
C LYS A 18 -12.95 -7.69 -8.11
N PHE A 19 -13.94 -8.48 -8.55
CA PHE A 19 -14.30 -9.73 -7.90
C PHE A 19 -13.14 -10.74 -7.91
N SER A 20 -12.45 -10.90 -9.04
CA SER A 20 -11.31 -11.80 -9.17
C SER A 20 -10.17 -11.45 -8.21
N TYR A 21 -9.90 -10.16 -8.02
CA TYR A 21 -8.78 -9.70 -7.19
C TYR A 21 -9.09 -9.70 -5.68
N PHE A 22 -10.29 -9.23 -5.31
CA PHE A 22 -10.71 -9.04 -3.91
C PHE A 22 -11.56 -10.19 -3.36
N GLY A 23 -12.11 -11.05 -4.22
CA GLY A 23 -12.97 -12.18 -3.85
C GLY A 23 -14.41 -11.80 -3.50
N THR A 24 -14.76 -10.51 -3.56
CA THR A 24 -16.09 -9.99 -3.25
C THR A 24 -16.33 -8.66 -3.97
N LEU A 25 -17.61 -8.31 -4.16
CA LEU A 25 -18.06 -6.98 -4.59
C LEU A 25 -18.78 -6.21 -3.47
N THR A 26 -18.96 -6.83 -2.31
CA THR A 26 -19.53 -6.23 -1.10
C THR A 26 -18.45 -6.10 -0.03
N ASN A 27 -18.67 -5.23 0.95
CA ASN A 27 -17.73 -4.97 2.07
C ASN A 27 -16.30 -4.69 1.56
N LEU A 28 -16.19 -3.86 0.51
CA LEU A 28 -14.93 -3.63 -0.18
C LEU A 28 -13.86 -3.04 0.75
N LYS A 29 -14.23 -2.20 1.72
CA LYS A 29 -13.31 -1.70 2.75
C LYS A 29 -12.59 -2.85 3.47
N GLU A 30 -13.32 -3.83 3.95
CA GLU A 30 -12.74 -5.01 4.60
C GLU A 30 -11.93 -5.87 3.62
N ALA A 31 -12.45 -6.05 2.39
CA ALA A 31 -11.77 -6.82 1.36
C ALA A 31 -10.40 -6.22 1.00
N THR A 32 -10.29 -4.90 0.93
CA THR A 32 -9.02 -4.20 0.65
C THR A 32 -8.01 -4.38 1.77
N ALA A 33 -8.41 -4.24 3.03
CA ALA A 33 -7.54 -4.44 4.18
C ALA A 33 -7.07 -5.90 4.28
N ASN A 34 -7.97 -6.86 4.05
CA ASN A 34 -7.63 -8.29 3.95
C ASN A 34 -6.66 -8.58 2.79
N ARG A 35 -6.85 -7.94 1.63
CA ARG A 35 -5.95 -8.10 0.49
C ARG A 35 -4.56 -7.54 0.77
N ALA A 36 -4.48 -6.37 1.40
CA ALA A 36 -3.23 -5.75 1.84
C ALA A 36 -2.49 -6.62 2.86
N TYR A 37 -3.21 -7.16 3.85
CA TYR A 37 -2.67 -8.12 4.82
C TYR A 37 -2.00 -9.31 4.11
N ARG A 38 -2.67 -9.94 3.15
CA ARG A 38 -2.15 -11.12 2.42
C ARG A 38 -0.82 -10.84 1.70
N ASP A 39 -0.59 -9.61 1.24
CA ASP A 39 0.67 -9.26 0.59
C ASP A 39 1.84 -9.23 1.57
N MET A 40 1.64 -8.65 2.76
CA MET A 40 2.73 -8.52 3.73
C MET A 40 2.85 -9.72 4.68
N CYS A 41 1.77 -10.47 4.95
CA CYS A 41 1.74 -11.50 5.99
C CYS A 41 2.72 -12.64 5.75
N ARG A 42 3.09 -12.90 4.49
CA ARG A 42 4.13 -13.88 4.10
C ARG A 42 5.50 -13.58 4.72
N THR A 43 5.70 -12.37 5.23
CA THR A 43 6.96 -11.94 5.86
C THR A 43 6.93 -12.02 7.38
N ILE A 44 5.77 -12.28 7.99
CA ILE A 44 5.60 -12.37 9.44
C ILE A 44 6.01 -13.76 9.92
N ARG A 45 6.76 -13.80 11.02
CA ARG A 45 7.01 -15.02 11.79
C ARG A 45 5.99 -15.08 12.91
N PHE A 46 5.10 -16.07 12.85
CA PHE A 46 4.01 -16.21 13.82
C PHE A 46 4.39 -17.06 15.04
N ASP A 47 5.61 -17.60 15.09
CA ASP A 47 6.21 -18.24 16.26
C ASP A 47 5.28 -19.24 17.01
N GLY A 48 4.48 -20.00 16.24
CA GLY A 48 3.57 -21.02 16.78
C GLY A 48 2.16 -20.55 17.14
N LEU A 49 1.81 -19.27 16.93
CA LEU A 49 0.47 -18.74 17.15
C LEU A 49 -0.55 -19.50 16.28
N CYS A 50 -1.62 -19.99 16.89
CA CYS A 50 -2.62 -20.80 16.21
C CYS A 50 -3.41 -20.01 15.15
N GLU A 51 -3.99 -20.72 14.20
CA GLU A 51 -4.69 -20.10 13.07
C GLU A 51 -5.85 -19.21 13.50
N ASP A 52 -6.62 -19.63 14.51
CA ASP A 52 -7.75 -18.85 15.04
C ASP A 52 -7.28 -17.54 15.67
N SER A 53 -6.23 -17.56 16.49
CA SER A 53 -5.66 -16.33 17.07
C SER A 53 -5.11 -15.40 15.99
N ARG A 54 -4.45 -15.94 14.97
CA ARG A 54 -3.96 -15.17 13.82
C ARG A 54 -5.11 -14.53 13.04
N LEU A 55 -6.20 -15.28 12.83
CA LEU A 55 -7.39 -14.81 12.14
C LEU A 55 -8.08 -13.69 12.93
N ASN A 56 -8.28 -13.88 14.23
CA ASN A 56 -8.90 -12.90 15.11
C ASN A 56 -8.09 -11.60 15.18
N LEU A 57 -6.77 -11.70 15.39
CA LEU A 57 -5.88 -10.54 15.41
C LEU A 57 -5.92 -9.76 14.09
N LYS A 58 -5.94 -10.47 12.96
CA LYS A 58 -6.08 -9.85 11.64
C LYS A 58 -7.43 -9.14 11.48
N ILE A 59 -8.53 -9.75 11.93
CA ILE A 59 -9.88 -9.15 11.86
C ILE A 59 -9.93 -7.87 12.71
N GLU A 60 -9.42 -7.94 13.94
CA GLU A 60 -9.35 -6.79 14.86
C GLU A 60 -8.55 -5.63 14.24
N VAL A 61 -7.34 -5.90 13.76
CA VAL A 61 -6.48 -4.89 13.15
C VAL A 61 -7.11 -4.29 11.90
N ASN A 62 -7.73 -5.11 11.04
CA ASN A 62 -8.42 -4.59 9.86
C ASN A 62 -9.58 -3.66 10.25
N SER A 63 -10.37 -4.04 11.26
CA SER A 63 -11.49 -3.22 11.72
C SER A 63 -11.00 -1.87 12.22
N GLU A 64 -9.95 -1.85 13.07
CA GLU A 64 -9.40 -0.60 13.59
C GLU A 64 -8.74 0.25 12.51
N LEU A 65 -8.02 -0.37 11.56
CA LEU A 65 -7.42 0.33 10.43
C LEU A 65 -8.50 1.04 9.59
N ILE A 66 -9.61 0.37 9.29
CA ILE A 66 -10.71 0.95 8.52
C ILE A 66 -11.32 2.12 9.28
N THR A 67 -11.62 1.96 10.58
CA THR A 67 -12.14 3.05 11.41
C THR A 67 -11.17 4.24 11.48
N LYS A 68 -9.86 3.99 11.57
CA LYS A 68 -8.84 5.04 11.56
C LYS A 68 -8.74 5.76 10.21
N ILE A 69 -8.94 5.06 9.10
CA ILE A 69 -8.99 5.66 7.75
C ILE A 69 -10.22 6.55 7.59
N GLU A 70 -11.37 6.13 8.12
CA GLU A 70 -12.60 6.95 8.08
C GLU A 70 -12.48 8.23 8.92
N ASN A 71 -11.56 8.27 9.88
CA ASN A 71 -11.29 9.39 10.76
C ASN A 71 -9.85 9.92 10.57
N LEU A 72 -9.45 10.12 9.31
CA LEU A 72 -8.13 10.65 8.96
C LEU A 72 -7.90 12.04 9.57
N ALA A 73 -6.72 12.23 10.17
CA ALA A 73 -6.28 13.53 10.64
C ALA A 73 -5.68 14.36 9.48
N GLU A 74 -5.68 15.69 9.63
CA GLU A 74 -5.08 16.60 8.63
C GLU A 74 -3.58 16.33 8.44
N ASN A 75 -2.85 16.02 9.51
CA ASN A 75 -1.45 15.63 9.42
C ASN A 75 -1.32 14.12 9.17
N PHE A 76 -1.20 13.76 7.89
CA PHE A 76 -1.10 12.36 7.47
C PHE A 76 0.13 11.63 8.04
N ASP A 77 1.28 12.31 8.19
CA ASP A 77 2.51 11.66 8.68
C ASP A 77 2.37 11.24 10.14
N THR A 78 1.79 12.11 10.98
CA THR A 78 1.46 11.79 12.37
C THR A 78 0.44 10.67 12.46
N TRP A 79 -0.66 10.77 11.71
CA TRP A 79 -1.71 9.73 11.67
C TRP A 79 -1.13 8.38 11.25
N HIS A 80 -0.31 8.35 10.19
CA HIS A 80 0.27 7.13 9.67
C HIS A 80 1.22 6.49 10.69
N LYS A 81 2.03 7.30 11.39
CA LYS A 81 2.89 6.82 12.48
C LYS A 81 2.08 6.16 13.58
N GLU A 82 1.03 6.82 14.05
CA GLU A 82 0.15 6.28 15.10
C GLU A 82 -0.48 4.95 14.70
N VAL A 83 -1.03 4.87 13.48
CA VAL A 83 -1.68 3.65 12.98
C VAL A 83 -0.66 2.52 12.81
N CYS A 84 0.53 2.78 12.26
CA CYS A 84 1.55 1.75 12.12
C CYS A 84 2.03 1.23 13.48
N ASN A 85 2.26 2.13 14.44
CA ASN A 85 2.69 1.75 15.78
C ASN A 85 1.60 0.98 16.54
N LEU A 86 0.32 1.33 16.37
CA LEU A 86 -0.80 0.55 16.89
C LEU A 86 -0.79 -0.89 16.35
N ILE A 87 -0.58 -1.08 15.04
CA ILE A 87 -0.52 -2.42 14.43
C ILE A 87 0.65 -3.21 15.00
N VAL A 88 1.83 -2.57 15.13
CA VAL A 88 3.03 -3.20 15.69
C VAL A 88 2.78 -3.64 17.14
N GLU A 89 2.23 -2.78 17.99
CA GLU A 89 2.00 -3.09 19.40
C GLU A 89 0.95 -4.20 19.58
N LYS A 90 -0.15 -4.21 18.79
CA LYS A 90 -1.13 -5.31 18.86
C LYS A 90 -0.54 -6.68 18.56
N TYR A 91 0.37 -6.76 17.59
CA TYR A 91 1.06 -8.02 17.28
C TYR A 91 2.06 -8.39 18.38
N LYS A 92 2.75 -7.40 18.95
CA LYS A 92 3.67 -7.59 20.06
C LYS A 92 2.97 -8.09 21.33
N ASP A 93 1.74 -7.64 21.61
CA ASP A 93 0.92 -8.14 22.73
C ASP A 93 0.59 -9.63 22.59
N HIS A 94 0.63 -10.16 21.37
CA HIS A 94 0.48 -11.58 21.05
C HIS A 94 1.82 -12.32 20.90
N GLY A 95 2.92 -11.70 21.34
CA GLY A 95 4.27 -12.27 21.23
C GLY A 95 4.84 -12.28 19.80
N ILE A 96 4.19 -11.60 18.85
CA ILE A 96 4.59 -11.58 17.45
C ILE A 96 5.39 -10.32 17.13
N LYS A 97 6.60 -10.51 16.62
CA LYS A 97 7.43 -9.38 16.17
C LYS A 97 7.03 -8.93 14.76
N LEU A 98 6.21 -7.88 14.70
CA LEU A 98 5.90 -7.16 13.47
C LEU A 98 6.78 -5.90 13.38
N THR A 99 7.34 -5.61 12.21
CA THR A 99 8.19 -4.43 11.97
C THR A 99 7.40 -3.28 11.37
N TYR A 100 7.90 -2.06 11.51
CA TYR A 100 7.29 -0.88 10.89
C TYR A 100 7.15 -1.05 9.36
N GLY A 101 8.17 -1.62 8.71
CA GLY A 101 8.14 -1.98 7.30
C GLY A 101 7.01 -2.93 6.86
N GLN A 102 6.54 -3.79 7.76
CA GLN A 102 5.36 -4.64 7.52
C GLN A 102 4.05 -3.88 7.75
N ALA A 103 3.99 -3.09 8.83
CA ALA A 103 2.82 -2.27 9.15
C ALA A 103 2.52 -1.26 8.04
N GLN A 104 3.52 -0.52 7.55
CA GLN A 104 3.33 0.44 6.45
C GLN A 104 2.80 -0.26 5.19
N LYS A 105 3.22 -1.51 4.91
CA LYS A 105 2.77 -2.20 3.70
C LYS A 105 1.28 -2.52 3.81
N TRP A 106 0.81 -2.93 4.99
CA TRP A 106 -0.60 -3.16 5.25
C TRP A 106 -1.42 -1.87 5.12
N VAL A 107 -1.00 -0.80 5.80
CA VAL A 107 -1.69 0.51 5.78
C VAL A 107 -1.74 1.09 4.37
N ASN A 108 -0.59 1.24 3.73
CA ASN A 108 -0.48 1.93 2.44
C ASN A 108 -1.15 1.14 1.32
N MET A 109 -1.06 -0.19 1.31
CA MET A 109 -1.80 -1.00 0.31
C MET A 109 -3.30 -0.92 0.53
N THR A 110 -3.79 -0.82 1.77
CA THR A 110 -5.22 -0.64 2.06
C THR A 110 -5.71 0.69 1.49
N ILE A 111 -5.02 1.78 1.78
CA ILE A 111 -5.30 3.12 1.23
C ILE A 111 -5.29 3.10 -0.31
N LYS A 112 -4.25 2.51 -0.90
CA LYS A 112 -4.10 2.37 -2.35
C LYS A 112 -5.31 1.68 -2.98
N TYR A 113 -5.76 0.57 -2.40
CA TYR A 113 -6.89 -0.18 -2.93
C TYR A 113 -8.23 0.53 -2.71
N LEU A 114 -8.43 1.17 -1.56
CA LEU A 114 -9.62 2.00 -1.31
C LEU A 114 -9.76 3.10 -2.37
N TYR A 115 -8.65 3.77 -2.68
CA TYR A 115 -8.61 4.78 -3.74
C TYR A 115 -8.93 4.17 -5.12
N ILE A 116 -8.26 3.09 -5.53
CA ILE A 116 -8.53 2.41 -6.82
C ILE A 116 -10.01 2.00 -6.95
N LEU A 117 -10.62 1.55 -5.85
CA LEU A 117 -11.99 1.06 -5.86
C LEU A 117 -13.04 2.19 -5.78
N ASN A 118 -12.60 3.43 -5.57
CA ASN A 118 -13.44 4.59 -5.27
C ASN A 118 -14.28 4.41 -3.98
N GLU A 119 -13.70 3.73 -2.98
CA GLU A 119 -14.32 3.51 -1.66
C GLU A 119 -13.94 4.62 -0.66
N HIS A 120 -12.93 5.43 -1.00
CA HIS A 120 -12.50 6.59 -0.23
C HIS A 120 -11.73 7.57 -1.14
N THR A 121 -11.99 8.87 -1.02
CA THR A 121 -11.43 9.89 -1.93
C THR A 121 -10.09 10.46 -1.47
N PHE A 122 -9.87 10.57 -0.15
CA PHE A 122 -8.64 11.11 0.47
C PHE A 122 -8.32 12.57 0.08
N ASP A 123 -9.32 13.34 -0.36
CA ASP A 123 -9.13 14.65 -1.00
C ASP A 123 -8.21 15.62 -0.22
N ASN A 124 -8.33 15.66 1.11
CA ASN A 124 -7.57 16.60 1.95
C ASN A 124 -6.14 16.15 2.27
N VAL A 125 -5.80 14.89 1.99
CA VAL A 125 -4.50 14.29 2.36
C VAL A 125 -3.80 13.61 1.18
N PHE A 126 -4.36 13.69 -0.03
CA PHE A 126 -3.95 12.90 -1.18
C PHE A 126 -2.46 13.08 -1.52
N ASP A 127 -2.00 14.33 -1.53
CA ASP A 127 -0.60 14.70 -1.82
C ASP A 127 0.39 14.23 -0.75
N PHE A 128 -0.15 13.89 0.42
CA PHE A 128 0.61 13.41 1.57
C PHE A 128 0.47 11.89 1.74
N LEU A 129 -0.30 11.17 0.94
CA LEU A 129 -0.39 9.72 1.06
C LEU A 129 0.98 9.08 0.87
N HIS A 130 1.33 8.20 1.80
CA HIS A 130 2.52 7.38 1.71
C HIS A 130 2.39 6.34 0.61
N ILE A 131 3.47 6.14 -0.15
CA ILE A 131 3.52 5.06 -1.13
C ILE A 131 3.75 3.72 -0.43
N PRO A 132 3.14 2.60 -0.87
CA PRO A 132 3.44 1.29 -0.30
C PRO A 132 4.86 0.83 -0.65
N VAL A 133 5.80 0.94 0.29
CA VAL A 133 7.20 0.57 0.04
C VAL A 133 7.34 -0.95 -0.08
N ASP A 134 7.87 -1.41 -1.21
CA ASP A 134 8.26 -2.80 -1.46
C ASP A 134 9.48 -2.87 -2.39
N ASN A 135 9.86 -4.09 -2.80
CA ASN A 135 10.99 -4.30 -3.70
C ASN A 135 10.80 -3.67 -5.09
N TYR A 136 9.56 -3.51 -5.57
CA TYR A 136 9.32 -2.86 -6.86
C TYR A 136 9.49 -1.37 -6.74
N ILE A 137 9.07 -0.78 -5.61
CA ILE A 137 9.29 0.63 -5.31
C ILE A 137 10.75 0.94 -5.07
N PHE A 138 11.51 0.05 -4.41
CA PHE A 138 12.97 0.15 -4.32
C PHE A 138 13.62 0.23 -5.71
N LYS A 139 13.26 -0.69 -6.61
CA LYS A 139 13.77 -0.67 -7.99
C LYS A 139 13.38 0.62 -8.72
N ALA A 140 12.11 1.01 -8.67
CA ALA A 140 11.62 2.22 -9.33
C ALA A 140 12.29 3.50 -8.80
N ALA A 141 12.40 3.67 -7.48
CA ALA A 141 13.02 4.85 -6.89
C ALA A 141 14.49 4.95 -7.26
N LYS A 142 15.24 3.84 -7.27
CA LYS A 142 16.62 3.81 -7.72
C LYS A 142 16.75 4.21 -9.19
N GLU A 143 16.00 3.57 -10.08
CA GLU A 143 16.10 3.80 -11.52
C GLU A 143 15.58 5.17 -11.97
N LYS A 144 14.52 5.66 -11.34
CA LYS A 144 13.77 6.85 -11.80
C LYS A 144 14.06 8.10 -10.99
N LEU A 145 14.43 7.97 -9.72
CA LEU A 145 14.69 9.09 -8.81
C LEU A 145 16.14 9.16 -8.33
N GLY A 146 16.96 8.14 -8.61
CA GLY A 146 18.35 8.07 -8.14
C GLY A 146 18.45 7.94 -6.62
N ILE A 147 17.42 7.40 -5.97
CA ILE A 147 17.40 7.19 -4.52
C ILE A 147 17.96 5.81 -4.22
N ASP A 148 19.00 5.77 -3.38
CA ASP A 148 19.58 4.50 -2.95
C ASP A 148 18.62 3.73 -2.04
N ASN A 149 18.64 2.41 -2.21
CA ASN A 149 17.83 1.53 -1.38
C ASN A 149 18.37 1.51 0.06
N PRO A 150 17.47 1.40 1.06
CA PRO A 150 17.89 1.04 2.41
C PRO A 150 18.69 -0.26 2.43
N LYS A 151 19.58 -0.41 3.43
CA LYS A 151 20.39 -1.62 3.61
C LYS A 151 19.55 -2.84 3.99
N LYS A 152 18.37 -2.63 4.57
CA LYS A 152 17.43 -3.66 4.99
C LYS A 152 16.34 -3.86 3.91
N PRO A 153 15.79 -5.08 3.77
CA PRO A 153 14.59 -5.27 2.95
C PRO A 153 13.43 -4.45 3.52
N TRP A 154 12.48 -4.07 2.67
CA TRP A 154 11.33 -3.24 3.05
C TRP A 154 10.59 -3.78 4.28
N SER A 155 10.49 -5.11 4.44
CA SER A 155 9.79 -5.78 5.54
C SER A 155 10.58 -5.80 6.86
N LYS A 156 11.74 -5.15 6.91
CA LYS A 156 12.59 -5.01 8.10
C LYS A 156 12.98 -3.57 8.39
N LEU A 157 12.43 -2.60 7.67
CA LEU A 157 12.64 -1.19 7.99
C LEU A 157 12.07 -0.87 9.37
N ASP A 158 12.82 -0.10 10.13
CA ASP A 158 12.28 0.60 11.30
C ASP A 158 11.56 1.88 10.88
N GLU A 159 10.95 2.56 11.87
CA GLU A 159 10.19 3.78 11.65
C GLU A 159 11.06 4.87 10.99
N THR A 160 12.27 5.09 11.49
CA THR A 160 13.16 6.16 11.01
C THR A 160 13.58 5.90 9.57
N GLU A 161 14.08 4.71 9.27
CA GLU A 161 14.49 4.34 7.91
C GLU A 161 13.34 4.47 6.92
N TYR A 162 12.12 4.10 7.33
CA TYR A 162 10.93 4.23 6.49
C TYR A 162 10.58 5.70 6.21
N PHE A 163 10.54 6.55 7.24
CA PHE A 163 10.17 7.96 7.09
C PHE A 163 11.21 8.74 6.29
N GLU A 164 12.49 8.49 6.51
CA GLU A 164 13.57 9.07 5.71
C GLU A 164 13.41 8.70 4.23
N TYR A 165 13.06 7.44 3.94
CA TYR A 165 12.84 6.98 2.57
C TYR A 165 11.61 7.63 1.92
N GLN A 166 10.48 7.72 2.64
CA GLN A 166 9.29 8.43 2.15
C GLN A 166 9.59 9.92 1.87
N LYS A 167 10.31 10.57 2.77
CA LYS A 167 10.71 11.97 2.64
C LYS A 167 11.60 12.18 1.42
N ALA A 168 12.63 11.34 1.23
CA ALA A 168 13.53 11.41 0.08
C ALA A 168 12.76 11.28 -1.25
N ILE A 169 11.78 10.38 -1.32
CA ILE A 169 10.92 10.25 -2.51
C ILE A 169 10.10 11.51 -2.73
N ARG A 170 9.38 12.01 -1.71
CA ARG A 170 8.57 13.23 -1.82
C ARG A 170 9.41 14.44 -2.25
N GLU A 171 10.61 14.60 -1.71
CA GLU A 171 11.55 15.66 -2.07
C GLU A 171 11.99 15.54 -3.54
N LYS A 172 12.38 14.34 -3.98
CA LYS A 172 12.77 14.11 -5.38
C LYS A 172 11.63 14.30 -6.37
N LEU A 173 10.41 13.95 -5.99
CA LEU A 173 9.23 14.25 -6.82
C LEU A 173 9.03 15.77 -6.93
N LYS A 174 9.09 16.51 -5.82
CA LYS A 174 8.99 17.98 -5.81
C LYS A 174 10.09 18.65 -6.63
N GLU A 175 11.33 18.16 -6.59
CA GLU A 175 12.44 18.67 -7.42
C GLU A 175 12.13 18.49 -8.91
N LYS A 176 11.72 17.30 -9.34
CA LYS A 176 11.42 17.01 -10.76
C LYS A 176 10.23 17.80 -11.30
N ILE A 177 9.28 18.16 -10.44
CA ILE A 177 8.16 19.05 -10.78
C ILE A 177 8.67 20.46 -11.10
N ARG A 178 9.59 20.99 -10.30
CA ARG A 178 10.19 22.32 -10.55
C ARG A 178 10.96 22.38 -11.87
N GLU A 179 11.55 21.27 -12.30
CA GLU A 179 12.28 21.16 -13.56
C GLU A 179 11.36 20.98 -14.79
N LYS A 180 10.11 20.53 -14.61
CA LYS A 180 9.13 20.25 -15.66
C LYS A 180 7.78 20.85 -15.29
N ILE A 181 7.54 22.07 -15.77
CA ILE A 181 6.52 23.07 -15.41
C ILE A 181 5.06 22.59 -15.17
N ASP A 182 4.65 21.33 -15.38
CA ASP A 182 3.20 21.05 -15.51
C ASP A 182 2.65 19.69 -15.05
N ILE A 183 3.24 18.99 -14.08
CA ILE A 183 2.49 17.89 -13.41
C ILE A 183 2.91 17.79 -11.94
N ASP A 184 2.12 18.38 -11.03
CA ASP A 184 2.15 17.92 -9.63
C ASP A 184 1.68 16.46 -9.62
N THR A 185 2.62 15.52 -9.40
CA THR A 185 2.29 14.10 -9.33
C THR A 185 2.31 13.69 -7.88
N PRO A 186 1.13 13.54 -7.23
CA PRO A 186 1.03 13.01 -5.89
C PRO A 186 1.81 11.69 -5.76
N PRO A 187 2.46 11.42 -4.61
CA PRO A 187 3.31 10.24 -4.45
C PRO A 187 2.61 8.93 -4.82
N LEU A 188 1.33 8.79 -4.45
CA LEU A 188 0.55 7.59 -4.76
C LEU A 188 0.33 7.39 -6.28
N LEU A 189 0.13 8.47 -7.05
CA LEU A 189 0.02 8.37 -8.52
C LEU A 189 1.34 8.02 -9.17
N TRP A 190 2.45 8.56 -8.66
CA TRP A 190 3.78 8.15 -9.08
C TRP A 190 4.00 6.65 -8.81
N GLU A 191 3.56 6.17 -7.65
CA GLU A 191 3.62 4.76 -7.29
C GLU A 191 2.85 3.88 -8.28
N PHE A 192 1.59 4.21 -8.60
CA PHE A 192 0.79 3.42 -9.54
C PHE A 192 1.49 3.22 -10.87
N LYS A 193 2.02 4.32 -11.43
CA LYS A 193 2.69 4.31 -12.73
C LYS A 193 3.95 3.45 -12.70
N ASN A 194 4.83 3.69 -11.74
CA ASN A 194 6.15 3.07 -11.74
C ASN A 194 6.10 1.62 -11.25
N TRP A 195 5.20 1.28 -10.32
CA TRP A 195 4.97 -0.11 -9.92
C TRP A 195 4.54 -0.96 -11.12
N LEU A 196 3.63 -0.44 -11.96
CA LEU A 196 3.15 -1.14 -13.15
C LEU A 196 4.25 -1.35 -14.20
N GLU A 197 5.11 -0.35 -14.40
CA GLU A 197 6.28 -0.47 -15.29
C GLU A 197 7.24 -1.57 -14.81
N VAL A 198 7.58 -1.59 -13.51
CA VAL A 198 8.47 -2.59 -12.93
C VAL A 198 7.84 -3.99 -12.98
N ALA A 199 6.56 -4.12 -12.63
CA ALA A 199 5.84 -5.38 -12.66
C ALA A 199 5.80 -6.00 -14.07
N LYS A 200 5.54 -5.18 -15.10
CA LYS A 200 5.59 -5.61 -16.51
C LYS A 200 6.98 -6.04 -16.95
N GLY A 201 8.02 -5.33 -16.51
CA GLY A 201 9.41 -5.67 -16.83
C GLY A 201 9.83 -7.02 -16.25
N ASN A 202 9.41 -7.33 -15.03
CA ASN A 202 9.75 -8.60 -14.37
C ASN A 202 9.03 -9.81 -14.98
N ASN A 203 7.84 -9.64 -15.58
CA ASN A 203 7.11 -10.71 -16.27
C ASN A 203 7.68 -11.05 -17.68
N LYS A 204 8.67 -10.29 -18.16
CA LYS A 204 9.32 -10.53 -19.46
C LYS A 204 10.64 -11.30 -19.34
N ASN A 205 11.08 -11.58 -18.12
CA ASN A 205 12.28 -12.37 -17.79
C ASN A 205 11.88 -13.71 -17.19
#